data_AF-A0A3M4Q1R9-F1
#
_entry.id   AF-A0A3M4Q1R9-F1
#
_cell.length_a   1.000
_cell.length_b   1.000
_cell.length_c   1.000
_cell.angle_alpha   90.00
_cell.angle_beta   90.00
_cell.angle_gamma   90.00
#
_symmetry.space_group_name_H-M   'P 1'
#
loop_
_entity.id
_entity.type
_entity.pdbx_description
1 polymer ?
#
loop_
_entity_poly.entity_id
_entity_poly.type
_entity_poly.pdbx_seq_one_letter_code
_entity_poly.pdbx_strand_id
1 'polypeptide(L)'
;MAWMPPLHILLSPITADTGATIQQIQLKPLFYAAQKAALARAGDDEDDQFFELAKLATGLSEKELDQLKRPDYVSIAQYVHDMSTRPASFFLDQPDEGSHDQPVQLLLALDAAGRSLTELSLEMPALRATKVMKKLATNKERAEFITAHCTGLMIPDLAGLTVPDWTQLQERIDDFLNQPADFFRSATSK
;
A
#
# COMPACT_ATOMS: atom_id res chain seq x y z
N MET A 1 2.13 -3.05 18.91
CA MET A 1 2.17 -4.40 18.29
C MET A 1 2.35 -4.19 16.80
N ALA A 2 3.17 -5.00 16.13
CA ALA A 2 3.24 -4.94 14.67
C ALA A 2 1.89 -5.42 14.10
N TRP A 3 1.32 -4.68 13.17
CA TRP A 3 0.09 -5.08 12.51
C TRP A 3 0.30 -6.40 11.76
N MET A 4 -0.71 -7.27 11.80
CA MET A 4 -0.70 -8.53 11.07
C MET A 4 -1.96 -8.62 10.22
N PRO A 5 -1.86 -9.09 8.96
CA PRO A 5 -3.04 -9.35 8.16
C PRO A 5 -3.98 -10.35 8.85
N PRO A 6 -5.30 -10.20 8.66
CA PRO A 6 -6.27 -11.09 9.28
C PRO A 6 -6.19 -12.51 8.71
N LEU A 7 -6.53 -13.48 9.55
CA LEU A 7 -6.75 -14.86 9.15
C LEU A 7 -8.17 -14.99 8.58
N HIS A 8 -8.30 -15.35 7.30
CA HIS A 8 -9.58 -15.60 6.67
C HIS A 8 -10.00 -17.06 6.88
N ILE A 9 -11.12 -17.29 7.57
CA ILE A 9 -11.69 -18.64 7.75
C ILE A 9 -12.62 -18.90 6.58
N LEU A 10 -12.34 -19.95 5.80
CA LEU A 10 -13.15 -20.31 4.65
C LEU A 10 -14.49 -20.88 5.08
N LEU A 11 -15.57 -20.40 4.45
CA LEU A 11 -16.89 -20.97 4.63
C LEU A 11 -17.00 -22.36 4.01
N SER A 12 -16.23 -22.61 2.95
CA SER A 12 -16.09 -23.94 2.33
C SER A 12 -14.62 -24.28 2.12
N PRO A 13 -14.14 -25.43 2.63
CA PRO A 13 -12.76 -25.84 2.43
C PRO A 13 -12.44 -26.07 0.96
N ILE A 14 -11.20 -25.76 0.57
CA ILE A 14 -10.66 -26.05 -0.76
C ILE A 14 -9.53 -27.08 -0.67
N THR A 15 -9.14 -27.63 -1.82
CA THR A 15 -8.02 -28.58 -1.91
C THR A 15 -6.79 -27.87 -2.46
N ALA A 16 -5.71 -27.90 -1.69
CA ALA A 16 -4.42 -27.38 -2.11
C ALA A 16 -3.84 -28.19 -3.27
N ASP A 17 -2.88 -27.61 -3.99
CA ASP A 17 -2.13 -28.33 -5.04
C ASP A 17 -1.37 -29.57 -4.49
N THR A 18 -1.08 -29.60 -3.18
CA THR A 18 -0.48 -30.75 -2.50
C THR A 18 -1.48 -31.85 -2.12
N GLY A 19 -2.78 -31.63 -2.36
CA GLY A 19 -3.88 -32.48 -1.92
C GLY A 19 -4.33 -32.24 -0.47
N ALA A 20 -3.72 -31.30 0.26
CA ALA A 20 -4.13 -30.94 1.61
C ALA A 20 -5.44 -30.11 1.61
N THR A 21 -6.25 -30.24 2.65
CA THR A 21 -7.45 -29.41 2.81
C THR A 21 -7.08 -28.05 3.42
N ILE A 22 -7.49 -26.97 2.76
CA ILE A 22 -7.35 -25.59 3.26
C ILE A 22 -8.71 -25.16 3.83
N GLN A 23 -8.73 -24.81 5.11
CA GLN A 23 -9.91 -24.27 5.81
C GLN A 23 -9.72 -22.82 6.22
N GLN A 24 -8.49 -22.33 6.20
CA GLN A 24 -8.13 -20.99 6.64
C GLN A 24 -6.94 -20.50 5.81
N ILE A 25 -6.96 -19.21 5.48
CA ILE A 25 -5.94 -18.57 4.68
C ILE A 25 -5.39 -17.42 5.51
N GLN A 26 -4.09 -17.47 5.81
CA GLN A 26 -3.38 -16.32 6.35
C GLN A 26 -3.21 -15.31 5.21
N LEU A 27 -3.97 -14.22 5.26
CA LEU A 27 -3.82 -13.16 4.27
C LEU A 27 -2.44 -12.51 4.40
N LYS A 28 -2.01 -11.87 3.32
CA LYS A 28 -0.70 -11.24 3.17
C LYS A 28 -0.88 -9.76 2.89
N PRO A 29 0.03 -8.91 3.37
CA PRO A 29 0.06 -7.52 2.98
C PRO A 29 0.27 -7.39 1.46
N LEU A 30 -0.29 -6.34 0.88
CA LEU A 30 0.03 -5.95 -0.48
C LEU A 30 1.20 -4.97 -0.46
N PHE A 31 2.28 -5.33 -1.14
CA PHE A 31 3.44 -4.46 -1.33
C PHE A 31 3.34 -3.72 -2.66
N TYR A 32 3.79 -2.46 -2.68
CA TYR A 32 3.69 -1.58 -3.84
C TYR A 32 4.26 -2.20 -5.12
N ALA A 33 5.48 -2.77 -5.05
CA ALA A 33 6.10 -3.40 -6.23
C ALA A 33 5.35 -4.65 -6.69
N ALA A 34 4.86 -5.47 -5.77
CA ALA A 34 4.12 -6.69 -6.09
C ALA A 34 2.77 -6.36 -6.73
N GLN A 35 2.02 -5.41 -6.16
CA GLN A 35 0.75 -4.92 -6.72
C GLN A 35 0.96 -4.35 -8.12
N LYS A 36 1.95 -3.45 -8.28
CA LYS A 36 2.31 -2.86 -9.58
C LYS A 36 2.65 -3.90 -10.64
N ALA A 37 3.36 -4.96 -10.27
CA ALA A 37 3.68 -6.06 -11.19
C ALA A 37 2.43 -6.89 -11.53
N ALA A 38 1.55 -7.16 -10.57
CA ALA A 38 0.29 -7.85 -10.78
C ALA A 38 -0.64 -7.08 -11.73
N LEU A 39 -0.86 -5.78 -11.49
CA LEU A 39 -1.69 -4.94 -12.34
C LEU A 39 -1.14 -4.84 -13.77
N ALA A 40 0.18 -4.77 -13.93
CA ALA A 40 0.80 -4.77 -15.25
C ALA A 40 0.62 -6.10 -16.01
N ARG A 41 0.42 -7.22 -15.32
CA ARG A 41 0.11 -8.52 -15.94
C ARG A 41 -1.36 -8.65 -16.31
N ALA A 42 -2.25 -8.15 -15.47
CA ALA A 42 -3.70 -8.21 -15.67
C ALA A 42 -4.18 -7.29 -16.81
N GLY A 43 -3.48 -6.18 -17.07
CA GLY A 43 -3.90 -5.20 -18.08
C GLY A 43 -4.97 -4.27 -17.53
N ASP A 44 -5.96 -3.90 -18.35
CA ASP A 44 -6.98 -2.88 -18.02
C ASP A 44 -8.31 -3.46 -17.53
N ASP A 45 -8.46 -4.79 -17.50
CA ASP A 45 -9.69 -5.43 -17.01
C ASP A 45 -9.71 -5.47 -15.47
N GLU A 46 -10.77 -4.92 -14.88
CA GLU A 46 -10.88 -4.80 -13.42
C GLU A 46 -11.00 -6.17 -12.75
N ASP A 47 -11.72 -7.11 -13.35
CA ASP A 47 -11.91 -8.44 -12.76
C ASP A 47 -10.59 -9.23 -12.77
N ASP A 48 -9.82 -9.15 -13.87
CA ASP A 48 -8.49 -9.76 -13.97
C ASP A 48 -7.49 -9.11 -12.99
N GLN A 49 -7.55 -7.78 -12.81
CA GLN A 49 -6.73 -7.07 -11.84
C GLN A 49 -7.03 -7.55 -10.42
N PHE A 50 -8.31 -7.60 -10.04
CA PHE A 50 -8.72 -8.09 -8.72
C PHE A 50 -8.29 -9.53 -8.49
N PHE A 51 -8.40 -10.39 -9.50
CA PHE A 51 -7.99 -11.78 -9.40
C PHE A 51 -6.47 -11.92 -9.15
N GLU A 52 -5.63 -11.17 -9.86
CA GLU A 52 -4.18 -11.14 -9.62
C GLU A 52 -3.83 -10.59 -8.22
N LEU A 53 -4.56 -9.58 -7.75
CA LEU A 53 -4.37 -9.06 -6.39
C LEU A 53 -4.83 -10.05 -5.31
N ALA A 54 -5.91 -10.79 -5.55
CA ALA A 54 -6.37 -11.85 -4.66
C ALA A 54 -5.34 -12.99 -4.55
N LYS A 55 -4.68 -13.36 -5.65
CA LYS A 55 -3.54 -14.30 -5.64
C LYS A 55 -2.39 -13.80 -4.76
N LEU A 56 -2.06 -12.51 -4.83
CA LEU A 56 -1.04 -11.92 -3.97
C LEU A 56 -1.45 -11.92 -2.49
N ALA A 57 -2.67 -11.50 -2.19
CA ALA A 57 -3.19 -11.39 -0.83
C ALA A 57 -3.35 -12.76 -0.15
N THR A 58 -3.69 -13.80 -0.88
CA THR A 58 -3.93 -15.14 -0.32
C THR A 58 -2.71 -16.05 -0.42
N GLY A 59 -1.85 -15.83 -1.42
CA GLY A 59 -0.77 -16.75 -1.77
C GLY A 59 -1.22 -18.06 -2.41
N LEU A 60 -2.51 -18.17 -2.76
CA LEU A 60 -3.07 -19.34 -3.44
C LEU A 60 -2.70 -19.36 -4.92
N SER A 61 -2.63 -20.57 -5.48
CA SER A 61 -2.56 -20.74 -6.92
C SER A 61 -3.89 -20.39 -7.60
N GLU A 62 -3.86 -20.17 -8.91
CA GLU A 62 -5.07 -19.88 -9.69
C GLU A 62 -6.13 -20.98 -9.56
N LYS A 63 -5.69 -22.25 -9.55
CA LYS A 63 -6.58 -23.41 -9.36
C LYS A 63 -7.18 -23.47 -7.97
N GLU A 64 -6.44 -23.04 -6.95
CA GLU A 64 -6.92 -22.97 -5.57
C GLU A 64 -7.92 -21.82 -5.42
N LEU A 65 -7.64 -20.67 -6.05
CA LEU A 65 -8.52 -19.50 -6.04
C LEU A 65 -9.86 -19.78 -6.75
N ASP A 66 -9.83 -20.50 -7.88
CA ASP A 66 -11.04 -20.92 -8.62
C ASP A 66 -11.95 -21.88 -7.81
N GLN A 67 -11.41 -22.57 -6.80
CA GLN A 67 -12.21 -23.42 -5.92
C GLN A 67 -13.01 -22.62 -4.89
N LEU A 68 -12.63 -21.36 -4.64
CA LEU A 68 -13.29 -20.52 -3.64
C LEU A 68 -14.77 -20.32 -3.98
N LYS A 69 -15.60 -20.37 -2.95
CA LYS A 69 -17.00 -20.01 -3.10
C LYS A 69 -17.13 -18.49 -3.14
N ARG A 70 -18.17 -18.01 -3.84
CA ARG A 70 -18.39 -16.57 -4.05
C ARG A 70 -18.36 -15.75 -2.75
N PRO A 71 -18.94 -16.19 -1.60
CA PRO A 71 -18.85 -15.43 -0.35
C PRO A 71 -17.41 -15.28 0.19
N ASP A 72 -16.59 -16.32 0.10
CA ASP A 72 -15.18 -16.27 0.49
C ASP A 72 -14.41 -15.31 -0.42
N TYR A 73 -14.64 -15.42 -1.74
CA TYR A 73 -14.03 -14.52 -2.72
C TYR A 73 -14.40 -13.05 -2.48
N VAL A 74 -15.67 -12.76 -2.19
CA VAL A 74 -16.13 -11.39 -1.88
C VAL A 74 -15.44 -10.84 -0.63
N SER A 75 -15.24 -11.66 0.40
CA SER A 75 -14.55 -11.25 1.62
C SER A 75 -13.08 -10.92 1.37
N ILE A 76 -12.41 -11.74 0.55
CA ILE A 76 -11.02 -11.50 0.12
C ILE A 76 -10.93 -10.26 -0.77
N ALA A 77 -11.90 -10.07 -1.68
CA ALA A 77 -11.96 -8.89 -2.54
C ALA A 77 -12.14 -7.60 -1.72
N GLN A 78 -12.96 -7.63 -0.66
CA GLN A 78 -13.09 -6.50 0.27
C GLN A 78 -11.76 -6.19 0.95
N TYR A 79 -11.04 -7.21 1.44
CA TYR A 79 -9.71 -7.01 2.02
C TYR A 79 -8.72 -6.41 1.02
N VAL A 80 -8.68 -6.91 -0.21
CA VAL A 80 -7.82 -6.39 -1.29
C VAL A 80 -8.17 -4.94 -1.60
N HIS A 81 -9.45 -4.61 -1.67
CA HIS A 81 -9.93 -3.26 -1.90
C HIS A 81 -9.48 -2.31 -0.78
N ASP A 82 -9.67 -2.71 0.47
CA ASP A 82 -9.27 -1.91 1.62
C ASP A 82 -7.75 -1.68 1.62
N MET A 83 -6.95 -2.74 1.40
CA MET A 83 -5.49 -2.64 1.30
C MET A 83 -5.02 -1.78 0.13
N SER A 84 -5.83 -1.64 -0.93
CA SER A 84 -5.48 -0.86 -2.11
C SER A 84 -5.91 0.60 -2.03
N THR A 85 -6.85 0.94 -1.15
CA THR A 85 -7.51 2.26 -1.15
C THR A 85 -7.45 2.98 0.19
N ARG A 86 -7.19 2.29 1.30
CA ARG A 86 -7.10 2.90 2.62
C ARG A 86 -5.65 3.21 3.00
N PRO A 87 -5.38 4.33 3.67
CA PRO A 87 -4.06 4.64 4.21
C PRO A 87 -3.70 3.70 5.37
N ALA A 88 -2.42 3.63 5.75
CA ALA A 88 -1.98 2.81 6.87
C ALA A 88 -2.61 3.23 8.22
N SER A 89 -2.93 4.51 8.40
CA SER A 89 -3.66 5.03 9.59
C SER A 89 -4.94 4.26 9.90
N PHE A 90 -5.70 3.89 8.85
CA PHE A 90 -6.93 3.09 8.97
C PHE A 90 -6.70 1.72 9.61
N PHE A 91 -5.61 1.04 9.25
CA PHE A 91 -5.29 -0.30 9.76
C PHE A 91 -4.63 -0.29 11.14
N LEU A 92 -4.01 0.84 11.50
CA LEU A 92 -3.39 1.06 12.80
C LEU A 92 -4.36 1.63 13.84
N ASP A 93 -5.64 1.84 13.48
CA ASP A 93 -6.65 2.53 14.29
C ASP A 93 -6.14 3.89 14.81
N GLN A 94 -5.32 4.58 14.01
CA GLN A 94 -4.80 5.90 14.37
C GLN A 94 -5.77 6.98 13.91
N PRO A 95 -6.02 8.02 14.72
CA PRO A 95 -6.82 9.14 14.27
C PRO A 95 -6.13 9.81 13.06
N ASP A 96 -6.90 10.16 12.03
CA ASP A 96 -6.42 10.89 10.85
C ASP A 96 -5.86 12.29 11.16
N GLU A 97 -5.89 12.73 12.43
CA GLU A 97 -5.37 14.01 12.91
C GLU A 97 -3.83 14.03 13.07
N GLY A 98 -3.10 13.29 12.24
CA GLY A 98 -1.66 13.43 12.17
C GLY A 98 -1.30 14.76 11.52
N SER A 99 -0.86 15.75 12.31
CA SER A 99 -0.28 17.00 11.78
C SER A 99 0.81 16.68 10.75
N HIS A 100 0.93 17.48 9.69
CA HIS A 100 1.94 17.28 8.63
C HIS A 100 3.39 17.30 9.15
N ASP A 101 3.60 17.79 10.38
CA ASP A 101 4.89 17.82 11.07
C ASP A 101 5.20 16.50 11.82
N GLN A 102 4.24 15.59 11.96
CA GLN A 102 4.44 14.30 12.62
C GLN A 102 4.94 13.23 11.64
N PRO A 103 5.84 12.33 12.09
CA PRO A 103 6.23 11.17 11.30
C PRO A 103 5.02 10.34 10.84
N VAL A 104 5.10 9.80 9.63
CA VAL A 104 4.16 8.81 9.11
C VAL A 104 4.51 7.46 9.74
N GLN A 105 3.62 6.89 10.52
CA GLN A 105 3.77 5.51 11.00
C GLN A 105 3.54 4.54 9.83
N LEU A 106 4.43 3.57 9.67
CA LEU A 106 4.31 2.53 8.65
C LEU A 106 3.49 1.35 9.17
N LEU A 107 2.67 0.77 8.31
CA LEU A 107 1.87 -0.42 8.58
C LEU A 107 2.75 -1.61 8.94
N LEU A 108 3.84 -1.77 8.18
CA LEU A 108 4.88 -2.77 8.40
C LEU A 108 6.26 -2.10 8.38
N ALA A 109 7.21 -2.70 9.11
CA ALA A 109 8.57 -2.20 9.10
C ALA A 109 9.19 -2.31 7.69
N LEU A 110 9.85 -1.24 7.25
CA LEU A 110 10.55 -1.14 5.98
C LEU A 110 12.05 -1.26 6.21
N ASP A 111 12.68 -2.26 5.60
CA ASP A 111 14.14 -2.36 5.61
C ASP A 111 14.73 -1.47 4.49
N ALA A 112 15.34 -0.35 4.89
CA ALA A 112 15.97 0.60 3.99
C ALA A 112 17.35 1.04 4.53
N ALA A 113 18.35 1.11 3.65
CA ALA A 113 19.72 1.50 4.01
C ALA A 113 20.32 0.73 5.21
N GLY A 114 19.97 -0.56 5.36
CA GLY A 114 20.44 -1.42 6.45
C GLY A 114 19.80 -1.13 7.81
N ARG A 115 18.68 -0.39 7.84
CA ARG A 115 17.88 -0.11 9.04
C ARG A 115 16.45 -0.58 8.82
N SER A 116 15.80 -1.03 9.88
CA SER A 116 14.36 -1.30 9.88
C SER A 116 13.64 -0.04 10.35
N LEU A 117 12.87 0.58 9.47
CA LEU A 117 12.11 1.81 9.71
C LEU A 117 10.67 1.42 10.03
N THR A 118 10.14 1.91 11.14
CA THR A 118 8.70 1.78 11.48
C THR A 118 7.92 3.06 11.25
N GLU A 119 8.63 4.15 10.95
CA GLU A 119 8.07 5.47 10.66
C GLU A 119 8.95 6.21 9.64
N LEU A 120 8.37 7.17 8.93
CA LEU A 120 9.05 8.05 8.00
C LEU A 120 8.76 9.51 8.33
N SER A 121 9.81 10.31 8.48
CA SER A 121 9.67 11.77 8.49
C SER A 121 9.53 12.28 7.06
N LEU A 122 8.64 13.24 6.85
CA LEU A 122 8.44 13.85 5.54
C LEU A 122 8.98 15.27 5.51
N GLU A 123 9.68 15.62 4.44
CA GLU A 123 10.14 16.97 4.16
C GLU A 123 9.35 17.58 3.00
N MET A 124 8.92 18.84 3.15
CA MET A 124 8.28 19.59 2.08
C MET A 124 9.25 19.79 0.91
N PRO A 125 8.88 19.45 -0.34
CA PRO A 125 9.79 19.54 -1.47
C PRO A 125 10.07 20.99 -1.85
N ALA A 126 11.33 21.31 -2.10
CA ALA A 126 11.69 22.61 -2.66
C ALA A 126 11.12 22.78 -4.08
N LEU A 127 10.85 24.02 -4.49
CA LEU A 127 10.36 24.34 -5.86
C LEU A 127 11.26 23.79 -6.97
N ARG A 128 12.57 23.64 -6.71
CA ARG A 128 13.50 23.00 -7.66
C ARG A 128 13.15 21.52 -7.91
N ALA A 129 12.76 20.79 -6.86
CA ALA A 129 12.43 19.37 -6.95
C ALA A 129 11.13 19.17 -7.74
N THR A 130 10.12 19.99 -7.48
CA THR A 130 8.85 19.93 -8.24
C THR A 130 9.03 20.31 -9.72
N LYS A 131 9.97 21.22 -10.03
CA LYS A 131 10.36 21.50 -11.43
C LYS A 131 11.07 20.31 -12.11
N VAL A 132 11.89 19.56 -11.38
CA VAL A 132 12.53 18.33 -11.91
C VAL A 132 11.48 17.25 -12.11
N MET A 133 10.60 17.03 -11.13
CA MET A 133 9.48 16.10 -11.22
C MET A 133 8.66 16.33 -12.49
N LYS A 134 8.27 17.57 -12.80
CA LYS A 134 7.49 17.89 -14.01
C LYS A 134 8.16 17.53 -15.34
N LYS A 135 9.48 17.34 -15.36
CA LYS A 135 10.23 16.92 -16.56
C LYS A 135 10.21 15.40 -16.80
N LEU A 136 9.78 14.61 -15.82
CA LEU A 136 9.69 13.16 -15.96
C LEU A 136 8.51 12.77 -16.87
N ALA A 137 8.69 11.68 -17.61
CA ALA A 137 7.80 11.31 -18.71
C ALA A 137 6.45 10.78 -18.23
N THR A 138 6.46 9.94 -17.21
CA THR A 138 5.25 9.28 -16.71
C THR A 138 4.82 9.80 -15.34
N ASN A 139 3.52 9.79 -15.05
CA ASN A 139 2.99 10.13 -13.72
C ASN A 139 3.55 9.23 -12.63
N LYS A 140 3.85 7.98 -12.96
CA LYS A 140 4.46 7.01 -12.07
C LYS A 140 5.90 7.37 -11.68
N GLU A 141 6.75 7.72 -12.65
CA GLU A 141 8.10 8.21 -12.36
C GLU A 141 8.07 9.50 -11.53
N ARG A 142 7.08 10.37 -11.78
CA ARG A 142 6.87 11.59 -10.99
C ARG A 142 6.56 11.25 -9.53
N ALA A 143 5.60 10.36 -9.30
CA ALA A 143 5.20 9.92 -7.97
C ALA A 143 6.36 9.25 -7.22
N GLU A 144 7.06 8.30 -7.85
CA GLU A 144 8.23 7.63 -7.24
C GLU A 144 9.35 8.63 -6.93
N PHE A 145 9.66 9.55 -7.85
CA PHE A 145 10.69 10.56 -7.64
C PHE A 145 10.37 11.50 -6.47
N ILE A 146 9.17 12.07 -6.45
CA ILE A 146 8.80 13.04 -5.42
C ILE A 146 8.67 12.35 -4.06
N THR A 147 8.18 11.11 -4.03
CA THR A 147 8.08 10.32 -2.80
C THR A 147 9.45 10.00 -2.22
N ALA A 148 10.39 9.54 -3.05
CA ALA A 148 11.78 9.35 -2.64
C ALA A 148 12.39 10.67 -2.11
N HIS A 149 12.11 11.80 -2.77
CA HIS A 149 12.62 13.09 -2.35
C HIS A 149 12.07 13.56 -1.00
N CYS A 150 10.76 13.43 -0.77
CA CYS A 150 10.11 13.87 0.46
C CYS A 150 10.38 12.93 1.66
N THR A 151 10.60 11.64 1.42
CA THR A 151 10.84 10.63 2.48
C THR A 151 12.33 10.41 2.78
N GLY A 152 13.22 10.83 1.87
CA GLY A 152 14.65 10.49 1.92
C GLY A 152 14.97 9.03 1.56
N LEU A 153 13.97 8.22 1.18
CA LEU A 153 14.17 6.85 0.72
C LEU A 153 14.79 6.84 -0.69
N MET A 154 15.55 5.79 -1.00
CA MET A 154 15.95 5.56 -2.39
C MET A 154 14.77 4.97 -3.17
N ILE A 155 14.71 5.25 -4.48
CA ILE A 155 13.64 4.70 -5.35
C ILE A 155 13.47 3.17 -5.21
N PRO A 156 14.56 2.35 -5.11
CA PRO A 156 14.42 0.92 -4.89
C PRO A 156 13.76 0.56 -3.54
N ASP A 157 13.96 1.37 -2.49
CA ASP A 157 13.38 1.10 -1.17
C ASP A 157 11.86 1.28 -1.18
N LEU A 158 11.32 2.12 -2.08
CA LEU A 158 9.87 2.28 -2.27
C LEU A 158 9.17 0.96 -2.66
N ALA A 159 9.91 0.00 -3.23
CA ALA A 159 9.38 -1.31 -3.56
C ALA A 159 8.92 -2.11 -2.33
N GLY A 160 9.52 -1.84 -1.17
CA GLY A 160 9.22 -2.50 0.11
C GLY A 160 8.07 -1.89 0.89
N LEU A 161 7.52 -0.75 0.43
CA LEU A 161 6.36 -0.13 1.06
C LEU A 161 5.12 -1.01 0.85
N THR A 162 4.25 -1.08 1.87
CA THR A 162 2.91 -1.61 1.65
C THR A 162 2.10 -0.62 0.82
N VAL A 163 1.04 -1.11 0.16
CA VAL A 163 0.14 -0.23 -0.59
C VAL A 163 -0.55 0.79 0.33
N PRO A 164 -1.02 0.45 1.55
CA PRO A 164 -1.52 1.44 2.49
C PRO A 164 -0.51 2.51 2.88
N ASP A 165 0.77 2.14 3.08
CA ASP A 165 1.85 3.10 3.35
C ASP A 165 2.05 4.05 2.16
N TRP A 166 2.09 3.48 0.94
CA TRP A 166 2.19 4.26 -0.29
C TRP A 166 1.03 5.27 -0.41
N THR A 167 -0.21 4.82 -0.21
CA THR A 167 -1.41 5.67 -0.26
C THR A 167 -1.32 6.82 0.75
N GLN A 168 -0.98 6.53 2.01
CA GLN A 168 -0.82 7.56 3.04
C GLN A 168 0.28 8.57 2.71
N LEU A 169 1.39 8.11 2.12
CA LEU A 169 2.47 8.99 1.66
C LEU A 169 2.00 9.87 0.49
N GLN A 170 1.26 9.31 -0.47
CA GLN A 170 0.75 10.07 -1.62
C GLN A 170 -0.20 11.18 -1.18
N GLU A 171 -1.10 10.91 -0.23
CA GLU A 171 -2.02 11.93 0.31
C GLU A 171 -1.26 13.12 0.91
N ARG A 172 -0.29 12.86 1.79
CA ARG A 172 0.52 13.93 2.41
C ARG A 172 1.38 14.68 1.41
N ILE A 173 1.94 13.99 0.42
CA ILE A 173 2.74 14.62 -0.63
C ILE A 173 1.86 15.46 -1.55
N ASP A 174 0.65 15.00 -1.88
CA ASP A 174 -0.30 15.78 -2.66
C ASP A 174 -0.63 17.10 -1.96
N ASP A 175 -0.84 17.05 -0.64
CA ASP A 175 -1.03 18.26 0.15
C ASP A 175 0.16 19.21 0.04
N PHE A 176 1.40 18.73 0.16
CA PHE A 176 2.60 19.57 0.00
C PHE A 176 2.69 20.23 -1.39
N LEU A 177 2.15 19.58 -2.42
CA LEU A 177 2.22 20.08 -3.79
C LEU A 177 1.09 21.08 -4.10
N ASN A 178 -0.06 20.95 -3.43
CA ASN A 178 -1.29 21.62 -3.83
C ASN A 178 -1.88 22.57 -2.77
N GLN A 179 -1.56 22.42 -1.49
CA GLN A 179 -2.12 23.25 -0.42
C GLN A 179 -1.30 24.54 -0.20
N PRO A 180 -1.96 25.66 0.15
CA PRO A 180 -1.28 26.91 0.48
C PRO A 180 -0.58 26.83 1.84
N ALA A 181 0.42 27.70 2.07
CA ALA A 181 1.18 27.72 3.33
C ALA A 181 0.32 27.85 4.61
N ASP A 182 -0.82 28.54 4.53
CA ASP A 182 -1.71 28.74 5.68
C ASP A 182 -2.42 27.45 6.13
N PHE A 183 -2.60 26.48 5.23
CA PHE A 183 -3.13 25.15 5.56
C PHE A 183 -2.21 24.41 6.56
N PHE A 184 -0.89 24.51 6.39
CA PHE A 184 0.08 23.88 7.27
C PHE A 184 0.27 24.61 8.60
N ARG A 185 0.02 25.92 8.62
CA ARG A 185 0.08 26.75 9.85
C ARG A 185 -1.10 26.52 10.78
N SER A 186 -2.29 26.24 10.25
CA SER A 186 -3.46 25.93 11.07
C SER A 186 -3.39 24.53 11.68
N ALA A 187 -2.71 23.59 11.01
CA ALA A 187 -2.47 22.23 11.49
C ALA A 187 -1.46 22.11 12.66
N THR A 188 -0.71 23.18 12.95
CA THR A 188 0.31 23.23 14.02
C THR A 188 -0.13 24.02 15.26
N SER A 189 -1.31 24.65 15.23
CA SER A 189 -1.79 25.57 16.26
C SER A 189 -2.83 24.98 17.22
N LYS A 190 -3.00 23.66 17.28
CA LYS A 190 -3.89 22.97 18.24
C LYS A 190 -3.11 22.26 19.34
#